data_AF-A0A3A5M4W2-F1
#
_entry.id   AF-A0A3A5M4W2-F1
#
_cell.length_a   1.000
_cell.length_b   1.000
_cell.length_c   1.000
_cell.angle_alpha   90.00
_cell.angle_beta   90.00
_cell.angle_gamma   90.00
#
_symmetry.space_group_name_H-M   'P 1'
#
loop_
_entity.id
_entity.type
_entity.pdbx_description
1 polymer ?
#
loop_
_entity_poly.entity_id
_entity_poly.type
_entity_poly.pdbx_seq_one_letter_code
_entity_poly.pdbx_strand_id
1 'polypeptide(L)'
;MRVKTAVPIIVAGLLLMLLGIGQRTIWAPAETVTASVAQGAQSAPLTVIEPGARGSEGGSVEVTVTAEGPFTLAVGRASDVEAWVGDAAHLSVTGISEDALSSERVDGEDSVPDPSGSDLWVSEEPGDGTLTYRWSEPVEGDWSILLAADGKAPAPTDVSVTRPNDQSTPFALPLIIGGALVVVLGIALLFITPRARGNSGSPGSRDEPAQGTRAYARRQAQDGGTGAASSIATPTAVVVVTGLIGAGSLLGIAPGMATTSPSPSVSSTASPSSSSTATPTSAATGAPSAGSEASGPPVVLESQLERILGSVASTVADADAASDAKRLAPRVAGAALDLRSGSYAVGAKDAKAAAPAPVADAPLMLEMVPTGPEWPRTIVALTQGEQNPVPQALLLVQETPRDNYRLTSAVQMLPGSTFPSAPAPGATGPVPLEEAGTLATAPQAAVASIADFLTKPSGANKETFEENSFAEAITEFQAGVVANQGNEAATITFSHAAEEDRTQALLSGDGGAMVFGYLTHTYTSLPKSPGDTIDLKGTVYQSLTGKDVSEKGIDVNYGEAVMMYVPPAGSDDKIRVIGAAQQLLSATLR
;
A
#
# COMPACT_ATOMS: atom_id res chain seq x y z
N MET A 1 70.95 -21.92 -23.62
CA MET A 1 69.78 -22.60 -23.00
C MET A 1 68.62 -21.66 -22.66
N ARG A 2 68.82 -20.48 -22.02
CA ARG A 2 67.72 -19.57 -21.55
C ARG A 2 66.49 -19.43 -22.49
N VAL A 3 66.70 -19.19 -23.79
CA VAL A 3 65.59 -19.05 -24.76
C VAL A 3 64.72 -20.32 -24.85
N LYS A 4 65.33 -21.52 -24.73
CA LYS A 4 64.61 -22.81 -24.76
C LYS A 4 63.70 -23.04 -23.54
N THR A 5 63.85 -22.25 -22.47
CA THR A 5 63.02 -22.36 -21.25
C THR A 5 62.11 -21.15 -21.04
N ALA A 6 62.53 -19.94 -21.41
CA ALA A 6 61.70 -18.74 -21.29
C ALA A 6 60.53 -18.73 -22.29
N VAL A 7 60.75 -19.13 -23.55
CA VAL A 7 59.70 -19.16 -24.58
C VAL A 7 58.49 -20.02 -24.20
N PRO A 8 58.63 -21.31 -23.79
CA PRO A 8 57.46 -22.11 -23.40
C PRO A 8 56.75 -21.57 -22.15
N ILE A 9 57.45 -20.90 -21.22
CA ILE A 9 56.83 -20.24 -20.07
C ILE A 9 55.95 -19.06 -20.53
N ILE A 10 56.46 -18.19 -21.41
CA ILE A 10 55.69 -17.07 -21.97
C ILE A 10 54.47 -17.59 -22.75
N VAL A 11 54.64 -18.63 -23.57
CA VAL A 11 53.52 -19.25 -24.31
C VAL A 11 52.48 -19.85 -23.35
N ALA A 12 52.89 -20.53 -22.28
CA ALA A 12 51.96 -21.05 -21.27
C ALA A 12 51.19 -19.93 -20.56
N GLY A 13 51.86 -18.84 -20.18
CA GLY A 13 51.20 -17.68 -19.57
C GLY A 13 50.20 -16.98 -20.50
N LEU A 14 50.53 -16.86 -21.80
CA LEU A 14 49.61 -16.35 -22.82
C LEU A 14 48.41 -17.29 -23.04
N LEU A 15 48.61 -18.61 -23.04
CA LEU A 15 47.52 -19.59 -23.15
C LEU A 15 46.59 -19.57 -21.93
N LEU A 16 47.12 -19.41 -20.71
CA LEU A 16 46.30 -19.23 -19.50
C LEU A 16 45.50 -17.93 -19.54
N MET A 17 46.10 -16.84 -20.01
CA MET A 17 45.42 -15.56 -20.19
C MET A 17 44.32 -15.65 -21.26
N LEU A 18 44.59 -16.29 -22.41
CA LEU A 18 43.59 -16.52 -23.45
C LEU A 18 42.45 -17.42 -22.97
N LEU A 19 42.74 -18.44 -22.14
CA LEU A 19 41.71 -19.30 -21.55
C LEU A 19 40.80 -18.51 -20.59
N GLY A 20 41.37 -17.68 -19.72
CA GLY A 20 40.60 -16.82 -18.81
C GLY A 20 39.82 -15.70 -19.51
N ILE A 21 40.35 -15.13 -20.60
CA ILE A 21 39.60 -14.20 -21.47
C ILE A 21 38.46 -14.96 -22.18
N GLY A 22 38.72 -16.16 -22.70
CA GLY A 22 37.73 -17.00 -23.36
C GLY A 22 36.55 -17.35 -22.45
N GLN A 23 36.81 -17.70 -21.18
CA GLN A 23 35.78 -17.92 -20.16
C GLN A 23 34.89 -16.69 -19.90
N ARG A 24 35.33 -15.48 -20.26
CA ARG A 24 34.56 -14.23 -20.10
C ARG A 24 34.10 -13.63 -21.43
N THR A 25 34.16 -14.37 -22.53
CA THR A 25 33.80 -13.87 -23.88
C THR A 25 33.17 -14.94 -24.78
N ILE A 26 33.89 -16.02 -25.08
CA ILE A 26 33.45 -17.10 -26.00
C ILE A 26 32.69 -18.19 -25.23
N TRP A 27 33.03 -18.37 -23.95
CA TRP A 27 32.39 -19.30 -23.01
C TRP A 27 31.84 -18.57 -21.79
N ALA A 28 31.47 -17.30 -21.96
CA ALA A 28 30.63 -16.62 -20.98
C ALA A 28 29.25 -17.30 -20.96
N PRO A 29 28.62 -17.46 -19.78
CA PRO A 29 27.18 -17.71 -19.70
C PRO A 29 26.39 -16.61 -20.43
N ALA A 30 25.19 -16.93 -20.91
CA ALA A 30 24.27 -15.91 -21.41
C ALA A 30 23.96 -14.90 -20.30
N GLU A 31 23.79 -13.60 -20.62
CA GLU A 31 23.58 -12.56 -19.60
C GLU A 31 22.22 -12.68 -18.88
N THR A 32 21.28 -13.44 -19.46
CA THR A 32 19.99 -13.80 -18.88
C THR A 32 19.73 -15.32 -18.95
N VAL A 33 18.81 -15.79 -18.10
CA VAL A 33 18.19 -17.11 -18.16
C VAL A 33 16.70 -16.92 -18.38
N THR A 34 16.11 -17.66 -19.31
CA THR A 34 14.66 -17.69 -19.56
C THR A 34 14.12 -19.06 -19.21
N ALA A 35 13.18 -19.13 -18.27
CA ALA A 35 12.42 -20.33 -17.96
C ALA A 35 11.03 -20.24 -18.61
N SER A 36 10.55 -21.33 -19.20
CA SER A 36 9.24 -21.39 -19.89
C SER A 36 8.35 -22.50 -19.34
N VAL A 37 7.03 -22.30 -19.40
CA VAL A 37 6.03 -23.34 -19.10
C VAL A 37 6.17 -24.50 -20.08
N ALA A 38 5.99 -25.74 -19.60
CA ALA A 38 6.12 -26.92 -20.42
C ALA A 38 5.05 -26.99 -21.53
N GLN A 39 5.48 -27.29 -22.77
CA GLN A 39 4.55 -27.42 -23.91
C GLN A 39 3.52 -28.53 -23.66
N GLY A 40 2.24 -28.21 -23.88
CA GLY A 40 1.12 -29.11 -23.60
C GLY A 40 0.52 -28.98 -22.19
N ALA A 41 0.81 -27.88 -21.48
CA ALA A 41 0.08 -27.50 -20.27
C ALA A 41 -1.45 -27.49 -20.49
N GLN A 42 -2.21 -27.87 -19.46
CA GLN A 42 -3.64 -28.11 -19.58
C GLN A 42 -4.43 -26.79 -19.48
N SER A 43 -4.97 -26.35 -20.62
CA SER A 43 -5.84 -25.17 -20.78
C SER A 43 -6.94 -25.05 -19.71
N ALA A 44 -6.89 -23.97 -18.92
CA ALA A 44 -7.90 -23.55 -17.96
C ALA A 44 -8.41 -22.13 -18.31
N PRO A 45 -9.56 -21.66 -17.78
CA PRO A 45 -10.03 -20.28 -18.02
C PRO A 45 -9.12 -19.19 -17.40
N LEU A 46 -8.21 -19.57 -16.51
CA LEU A 46 -7.25 -18.72 -15.80
C LEU A 46 -5.86 -19.35 -15.77
N THR A 47 -4.81 -18.52 -15.81
CA THR A 47 -3.43 -18.91 -15.47
C THR A 47 -2.93 -17.97 -14.36
N VAL A 48 -2.32 -18.53 -13.32
CA VAL A 48 -1.80 -17.79 -12.15
C VAL A 48 -0.29 -17.98 -12.07
N ILE A 49 0.48 -16.89 -12.09
CA ILE A 49 1.91 -16.89 -11.85
C ILE A 49 2.14 -16.53 -10.38
N GLU A 50 2.53 -17.53 -9.58
CA GLU A 50 2.75 -17.39 -8.14
C GLU A 50 4.09 -16.68 -7.81
N PRO A 51 4.30 -16.18 -6.58
CA PRO A 51 5.53 -15.48 -6.21
C PRO A 51 6.79 -16.33 -6.44
N GLY A 52 6.69 -17.64 -6.23
CA GLY A 52 7.79 -18.58 -6.43
C GLY A 52 8.30 -18.66 -7.87
N ALA A 53 7.46 -18.37 -8.87
CA ALA A 53 7.85 -18.36 -10.29
C ALA A 53 8.78 -17.19 -10.66
N ARG A 54 8.91 -16.17 -9.78
CA ARG A 54 9.92 -15.11 -9.93
C ARG A 54 11.34 -15.58 -9.55
N GLY A 55 11.46 -16.62 -8.74
CA GLY A 55 12.73 -17.12 -8.21
C GLY A 55 13.28 -16.28 -7.04
N SER A 56 14.40 -16.73 -6.47
CA SER A 56 14.99 -16.16 -5.24
C SER A 56 15.99 -15.01 -5.47
N GLU A 57 15.97 -14.37 -6.64
CA GLU A 57 16.93 -13.33 -7.04
C GLU A 57 16.27 -11.94 -6.96
N GLY A 58 16.86 -11.05 -6.15
CA GLY A 58 16.29 -9.73 -5.88
C GLY A 58 16.42 -8.78 -7.08
N GLY A 59 15.29 -8.41 -7.69
CA GLY A 59 15.25 -7.44 -8.78
C GLY A 59 13.91 -7.38 -9.50
N SER A 60 13.85 -6.64 -10.60
CA SER A 60 12.74 -6.72 -11.56
C SER A 60 13.00 -7.85 -12.56
N VAL A 61 11.98 -8.65 -12.86
CA VAL A 61 12.06 -9.82 -13.75
C VAL A 61 11.12 -9.61 -14.95
N GLU A 62 11.52 -10.04 -16.15
CA GLU A 62 10.72 -9.85 -17.36
C GLU A 62 9.85 -11.08 -17.62
N VAL A 63 8.53 -10.91 -17.52
CA VAL A 63 7.53 -11.94 -17.84
C VAL A 63 7.07 -11.70 -19.26
N THR A 64 7.19 -12.68 -20.14
CA THR A 64 6.66 -12.62 -21.51
C THR A 64 5.61 -13.69 -21.72
N VAL A 65 4.42 -13.26 -22.13
CA VAL A 65 3.21 -14.07 -22.32
C VAL A 65 2.83 -14.03 -23.79
N THR A 66 2.52 -15.19 -24.39
CA THR A 66 2.03 -15.32 -25.76
C THR A 66 0.66 -16.01 -25.79
N ALA A 67 -0.25 -15.52 -26.64
CA ALA A 67 -1.63 -15.98 -26.76
C ALA A 67 -2.15 -15.89 -28.21
N GLU A 68 -3.09 -16.76 -28.59
CA GLU A 68 -3.79 -16.69 -29.87
C GLU A 68 -5.03 -15.76 -29.80
N GLY A 69 -4.83 -14.54 -29.29
CA GLY A 69 -5.87 -13.51 -29.19
C GLY A 69 -5.64 -12.50 -28.06
N PRO A 70 -6.67 -11.68 -27.74
CA PRO A 70 -6.60 -10.72 -26.65
C PRO A 70 -6.69 -11.39 -25.28
N PHE A 71 -5.97 -10.84 -24.30
CA PHE A 71 -5.97 -11.27 -22.91
C PHE A 71 -5.68 -10.11 -21.96
N THR A 72 -6.00 -10.28 -20.68
CA THR A 72 -5.68 -9.33 -19.62
C THR A 72 -4.57 -9.91 -18.74
N LEU A 73 -3.52 -9.12 -18.50
CA LEU A 73 -2.51 -9.38 -17.48
C LEU A 73 -2.80 -8.49 -16.28
N ALA A 74 -3.15 -9.08 -15.14
CA ALA A 74 -3.48 -8.38 -13.92
C ALA A 74 -2.51 -8.74 -12.79
N VAL A 75 -2.00 -7.76 -12.05
CA VAL A 75 -1.05 -7.96 -10.95
C VAL A 75 -1.70 -7.56 -9.63
N GLY A 76 -1.76 -8.49 -8.68
CA GLY A 76 -2.31 -8.29 -7.35
C GLY A 76 -1.45 -8.94 -6.27
N ARG A 77 -1.80 -8.73 -4.99
CA ARG A 77 -1.18 -9.50 -3.90
C ARG A 77 -1.54 -10.97 -4.04
N ALA A 78 -0.67 -11.88 -3.62
CA ALA A 78 -0.91 -13.32 -3.76
C ALA A 78 -2.26 -13.76 -3.16
N SER A 79 -2.57 -13.28 -1.95
CA SER A 79 -3.85 -13.52 -1.26
C SER A 79 -5.08 -12.95 -1.98
N ASP A 80 -4.92 -11.86 -2.73
CA ASP A 80 -6.02 -11.19 -3.43
C ASP A 80 -6.31 -11.90 -4.76
N VAL A 81 -5.26 -12.37 -5.45
CA VAL A 81 -5.37 -13.23 -6.63
C VAL A 81 -5.98 -14.59 -6.23
N GLU A 82 -5.46 -15.23 -5.17
CA GLU A 82 -5.98 -16.51 -4.64
C GLU A 82 -7.48 -16.41 -4.32
N ALA A 83 -7.91 -15.36 -3.60
CA ALA A 83 -9.31 -15.19 -3.23
C ALA A 83 -10.22 -14.78 -4.40
N TRP A 84 -9.72 -14.05 -5.41
CA TRP A 84 -10.48 -13.76 -6.63
C TRP A 84 -10.68 -15.02 -7.47
N VAL A 85 -9.64 -15.85 -7.60
CA VAL A 85 -9.67 -17.15 -8.28
C VAL A 85 -10.65 -18.07 -7.55
N GLY A 86 -10.47 -18.30 -6.24
CA GLY A 86 -11.34 -19.18 -5.44
C GLY A 86 -11.40 -20.60 -6.01
N ASP A 87 -12.59 -21.20 -6.03
CA ASP A 87 -12.82 -22.57 -6.56
C ASP A 87 -12.73 -22.69 -8.09
N ALA A 88 -12.13 -21.72 -8.80
CA ALA A 88 -12.02 -21.72 -10.26
C ALA A 88 -10.91 -22.64 -10.79
N ALA A 89 -11.16 -23.27 -11.95
CA ALA A 89 -10.15 -24.05 -12.65
C ALA A 89 -9.03 -23.13 -13.15
N HIS A 90 -7.77 -23.42 -12.82
CA HIS A 90 -6.65 -22.57 -13.19
C HIS A 90 -5.35 -23.36 -13.41
N LEU A 91 -4.47 -22.83 -14.26
CA LEU A 91 -3.09 -23.28 -14.37
C LEU A 91 -2.23 -22.46 -13.39
N SER A 92 -1.83 -23.03 -12.27
CA SER A 92 -0.81 -22.42 -11.41
C SER A 92 0.57 -22.62 -12.03
N VAL A 93 1.41 -21.59 -11.98
CA VAL A 93 2.84 -21.59 -12.29
C VAL A 93 3.57 -21.27 -10.98
N THR A 94 4.08 -22.31 -10.31
CA THR A 94 4.50 -22.26 -8.89
C THR A 94 5.96 -21.86 -8.68
N GLY A 95 6.83 -22.09 -9.68
CA GLY A 95 8.28 -21.96 -9.47
C GLY A 95 9.14 -22.18 -10.71
N ILE A 96 10.44 -21.93 -10.58
CA ILE A 96 11.45 -22.25 -11.60
C ILE A 96 12.21 -23.52 -11.19
N SER A 97 12.35 -24.48 -12.11
CA SER A 97 13.18 -25.68 -11.97
C SER A 97 14.17 -25.75 -13.14
N GLU A 98 15.45 -25.49 -12.85
CA GLU A 98 16.51 -25.32 -13.86
C GLU A 98 16.12 -24.26 -14.91
N ASP A 99 15.86 -24.67 -16.16
CA ASP A 99 15.47 -23.82 -17.29
C ASP A 99 13.97 -23.91 -17.64
N ALA A 100 13.13 -24.49 -16.76
CA ALA A 100 11.70 -24.68 -16.96
C ALA A 100 10.86 -24.07 -15.83
N LEU A 101 9.63 -23.65 -16.13
CA LEU A 101 8.64 -23.27 -15.13
C LEU A 101 7.83 -24.50 -14.70
N SER A 102 7.76 -24.71 -13.39
CA SER A 102 6.88 -25.68 -12.74
C SER A 102 5.45 -25.19 -12.82
N SER A 103 4.53 -26.02 -13.34
CA SER A 103 3.12 -25.66 -13.48
C SER A 103 2.19 -26.84 -13.21
N GLU A 104 1.08 -26.60 -12.53
CA GLU A 104 0.04 -27.59 -12.20
C GLU A 104 -1.35 -27.05 -12.53
N ARG A 105 -2.24 -27.89 -13.08
CA ARG A 105 -3.65 -27.55 -13.26
C ARG A 105 -4.39 -27.87 -11.97
N VAL A 106 -5.05 -26.87 -11.40
CA VAL A 106 -6.08 -27.05 -10.38
C VAL A 106 -7.44 -27.18 -11.09
N ASP A 107 -8.17 -28.25 -10.82
CA ASP A 107 -9.54 -28.44 -11.29
C ASP A 107 -10.54 -27.66 -10.43
N GLY A 108 -11.57 -27.10 -11.05
CA GLY A 108 -12.55 -26.20 -10.41
C GLY A 108 -13.63 -25.73 -11.39
N GLU A 109 -14.21 -24.55 -11.17
CA GLU A 109 -15.16 -23.92 -12.11
C GLU A 109 -14.47 -23.54 -13.44
N ASP A 110 -14.85 -24.17 -14.55
CA ASP A 110 -14.34 -23.83 -15.92
C ASP A 110 -14.92 -22.50 -16.49
N SER A 111 -15.55 -21.65 -15.68
CA SER A 111 -16.11 -20.35 -16.11
C SER A 111 -16.23 -19.38 -14.94
N VAL A 112 -15.52 -18.26 -15.03
CA VAL A 112 -15.56 -17.15 -14.05
C VAL A 112 -16.07 -15.84 -14.69
N PRO A 113 -16.33 -14.78 -13.90
CA PRO A 113 -16.40 -13.42 -14.42
C PRO A 113 -15.08 -13.01 -15.10
N ASP A 114 -15.12 -12.01 -15.98
CA ASP A 114 -13.92 -11.36 -16.48
C ASP A 114 -13.20 -10.62 -15.32
N PRO A 115 -11.88 -10.82 -15.10
CA PRO A 115 -11.13 -10.07 -14.09
C PRO A 115 -10.86 -8.61 -14.47
N SER A 116 -11.12 -8.18 -15.71
CA SER A 116 -10.79 -6.81 -16.17
C SER A 116 -11.51 -5.72 -15.36
N GLY A 117 -10.80 -4.63 -15.08
CA GLY A 117 -11.32 -3.50 -14.31
C GLY A 117 -11.57 -3.78 -12.82
N SER A 118 -10.95 -4.82 -12.23
CA SER A 118 -11.03 -5.07 -10.79
C SER A 118 -10.25 -4.02 -9.98
N ASP A 119 -10.69 -3.75 -8.76
CA ASP A 119 -9.99 -2.90 -7.81
C ASP A 119 -8.83 -3.61 -7.09
N LEU A 120 -8.86 -4.95 -7.02
CA LEU A 120 -7.79 -5.75 -6.39
C LEU A 120 -6.43 -5.64 -7.11
N TRP A 121 -6.44 -5.26 -8.39
CA TRP A 121 -5.23 -5.17 -9.20
C TRP A 121 -4.49 -3.85 -8.94
N VAL A 122 -3.17 -3.92 -8.74
CA VAL A 122 -2.29 -2.74 -8.70
C VAL A 122 -1.93 -2.28 -10.12
N SER A 123 -1.84 -3.22 -11.06
CA SER A 123 -1.49 -2.99 -12.47
C SER A 123 -2.31 -3.95 -13.32
N GLU A 124 -2.88 -3.46 -14.41
CA GLU A 124 -3.67 -4.22 -15.37
C GLU A 124 -3.26 -3.77 -16.78
N GLU A 125 -2.82 -4.71 -17.61
CA GLU A 125 -2.27 -4.47 -18.94
C GLU A 125 -2.97 -5.38 -19.98
N PRO A 126 -3.65 -4.81 -20.99
CA PRO A 126 -4.24 -5.59 -22.06
C PRO A 126 -3.19 -6.06 -23.07
N GLY A 127 -3.10 -7.37 -23.31
CA GLY A 127 -2.26 -8.00 -24.31
C GLY A 127 -3.05 -8.48 -25.53
N ASP A 128 -2.39 -8.52 -26.69
CA ASP A 128 -2.84 -9.21 -27.90
C ASP A 128 -1.60 -9.79 -28.61
N GLY A 129 -1.62 -11.07 -28.94
CA GLY A 129 -0.45 -11.79 -29.45
C GLY A 129 0.62 -12.02 -28.38
N THR A 130 1.53 -11.07 -28.17
CA THR A 130 2.65 -11.19 -27.21
C THR A 130 2.80 -9.92 -26.37
N LEU A 131 2.83 -10.09 -25.04
CA LEU A 131 3.05 -9.04 -24.06
C LEU A 131 4.31 -9.33 -23.24
N THR A 132 5.21 -8.35 -23.12
CA THR A 132 6.35 -8.40 -22.18
C THR A 132 6.11 -7.40 -21.06
N TYR A 133 5.92 -7.91 -19.84
CA TYR A 133 5.69 -7.16 -18.63
C TYR A 133 6.92 -7.22 -17.71
N ARG A 134 7.39 -6.07 -17.22
CA ARG A 134 8.52 -6.02 -16.28
C ARG A 134 8.01 -6.06 -14.85
N TRP A 135 7.92 -7.26 -14.29
CA TRP A 135 7.45 -7.52 -12.94
C TRP A 135 8.41 -6.94 -11.89
N SER A 136 7.90 -6.01 -11.09
CA SER A 136 8.56 -5.44 -9.91
C SER A 136 7.57 -5.36 -8.76
N GLU A 137 8.04 -5.64 -7.55
CA GLU A 137 7.25 -5.50 -6.32
C GLU A 137 7.06 -4.00 -6.02
N PRO A 138 5.82 -3.47 -5.96
CA PRO A 138 5.57 -2.06 -5.64
C PRO A 138 5.91 -1.72 -4.18
N VAL A 139 5.62 -2.67 -3.28
CA VAL A 139 6.01 -2.70 -1.87
C VAL A 139 6.33 -4.15 -1.46
N GLU A 140 6.98 -4.33 -0.31
CA GLU A 140 7.28 -5.63 0.27
C GLU A 140 6.02 -6.48 0.50
N GLY A 141 6.15 -7.80 0.29
CA GLY A 141 5.07 -8.79 0.37
C GLY A 141 4.97 -9.65 -0.90
N ASP A 142 4.14 -10.70 -0.85
CA ASP A 142 3.95 -11.64 -1.95
C ASP A 142 2.99 -11.10 -3.03
N TRP A 143 3.45 -11.15 -4.29
CA TRP A 143 2.72 -10.69 -5.48
C TRP A 143 2.50 -11.84 -6.44
N SER A 144 1.40 -11.79 -7.19
CA SER A 144 1.07 -12.78 -8.23
C SER A 144 0.51 -12.10 -9.47
N ILE A 145 0.64 -12.75 -10.62
CA ILE A 145 0.08 -12.29 -11.89
C ILE A 145 -1.05 -13.24 -12.31
N LEU A 146 -2.24 -12.70 -12.51
CA LEU A 146 -3.39 -13.39 -13.11
C LEU A 146 -3.42 -13.10 -14.62
N LEU A 147 -3.58 -14.16 -15.42
CA LEU A 147 -3.80 -14.08 -16.86
C LEU A 147 -5.16 -14.69 -17.19
N ALA A 148 -5.98 -13.99 -17.97
CA ALA A 148 -7.29 -14.45 -18.43
C ALA A 148 -7.62 -13.89 -19.81
N ALA A 149 -8.49 -14.57 -20.55
CA ALA A 149 -9.08 -14.03 -21.79
C ALA A 149 -10.37 -13.24 -21.48
N ASP A 150 -11.48 -13.94 -21.22
CA ASP A 150 -12.79 -13.39 -20.83
C ASP A 150 -13.41 -14.13 -19.62
N GLY A 151 -12.59 -14.93 -18.92
CA GLY A 151 -13.01 -15.84 -17.86
C GLY A 151 -13.62 -17.18 -18.34
N LYS A 152 -13.69 -17.45 -19.65
CA LYS A 152 -14.31 -18.67 -20.23
C LYS A 152 -13.49 -19.30 -21.35
N ALA A 153 -12.91 -18.48 -22.22
CA ALA A 153 -11.92 -18.93 -23.18
C ALA A 153 -10.61 -19.31 -22.46
N PRO A 154 -9.80 -20.22 -23.03
CA PRO A 154 -8.49 -20.57 -22.51
C PRO A 154 -7.63 -19.35 -22.17
N ALA A 155 -7.11 -19.31 -20.93
CA ALA A 155 -6.09 -18.35 -20.56
C ALA A 155 -4.77 -18.65 -21.30
N PRO A 156 -3.89 -17.64 -21.48
CA PRO A 156 -2.56 -17.85 -22.04
C PRO A 156 -1.75 -18.85 -21.20
N THR A 157 -1.23 -19.91 -21.85
CA THR A 157 -0.36 -20.91 -21.21
C THR A 157 1.10 -20.83 -21.66
N ASP A 158 1.40 -20.10 -22.75
CA ASP A 158 2.78 -19.86 -23.20
C ASP A 158 3.36 -18.67 -22.42
N VAL A 159 3.82 -18.97 -21.20
CA VAL A 159 4.42 -18.03 -20.25
C VAL A 159 5.91 -18.32 -20.14
N SER A 160 6.70 -17.26 -20.14
CA SER A 160 8.15 -17.31 -19.92
C SER A 160 8.60 -16.21 -18.95
N VAL A 161 9.60 -16.52 -18.14
CA VAL A 161 10.16 -15.65 -17.11
C VAL A 161 11.66 -15.51 -17.37
N THR A 162 12.11 -14.29 -17.68
CA THR A 162 13.49 -13.95 -18.03
C THR A 162 14.14 -13.11 -16.95
N ARG A 163 15.28 -13.58 -16.44
CA ARG A 163 16.02 -13.01 -15.30
C ARG A 163 17.51 -12.87 -15.63
N PRO A 164 18.27 -12.00 -14.93
CA PRO A 164 19.73 -11.95 -15.03
C PRO A 164 20.39 -13.30 -14.72
N ASN A 165 21.62 -13.51 -15.19
CA ASN A 165 22.35 -14.76 -14.95
C ASN A 165 23.59 -14.56 -14.07
N ASP A 166 23.48 -14.89 -12.78
CA ASP A 166 24.56 -14.78 -11.79
C ASP A 166 25.57 -15.96 -11.82
N GLN A 167 25.65 -16.71 -12.94
CA GLN A 167 26.69 -17.70 -13.22
C GLN A 167 28.11 -17.09 -13.24
N SER A 168 28.70 -16.94 -12.06
CA SER A 168 30.05 -16.41 -11.92
C SER A 168 31.10 -17.29 -12.62
N THR A 169 32.14 -16.66 -13.17
CA THR A 169 33.29 -17.35 -13.79
C THR A 169 34.52 -17.25 -12.88
N PRO A 170 34.56 -17.96 -11.72
CA PRO A 170 35.52 -17.70 -10.63
C PRO A 170 36.97 -17.96 -11.02
N PHE A 171 37.22 -18.79 -12.04
CA PHE A 171 38.57 -19.07 -12.53
C PHE A 171 39.09 -18.05 -13.56
N ALA A 172 38.24 -17.25 -14.19
CA ALA A 172 38.65 -16.33 -15.26
C ALA A 172 39.66 -15.27 -14.75
N LEU A 173 39.38 -14.63 -13.61
CA LEU A 173 40.29 -13.66 -12.99
C LEU A 173 41.63 -14.30 -12.53
N PRO A 174 41.65 -15.41 -11.75
CA PRO A 174 42.87 -16.15 -11.44
C PRO A 174 43.68 -16.60 -12.66
N LEU A 175 43.04 -17.04 -13.75
CA LEU A 175 43.72 -17.46 -14.98
C LEU A 175 44.36 -16.28 -15.72
N ILE A 176 43.68 -15.13 -15.80
CA ILE A 176 44.23 -13.89 -16.40
C ILE A 176 45.41 -13.36 -15.57
N ILE A 177 45.25 -13.26 -14.24
CA ILE A 177 46.29 -12.74 -13.34
C ILE A 177 47.47 -13.71 -13.27
N GLY A 178 47.22 -15.01 -13.13
CA GLY A 178 48.25 -16.05 -13.15
C GLY A 178 49.00 -16.10 -14.49
N GLY A 179 48.27 -16.02 -15.61
CA GLY A 179 48.83 -15.92 -16.95
C GLY A 179 49.74 -14.70 -17.11
N ALA A 180 49.30 -13.52 -16.65
CA ALA A 180 50.10 -12.30 -16.65
C ALA A 180 51.40 -12.44 -15.83
N LEU A 181 51.32 -12.98 -14.61
CA LEU A 181 52.48 -13.21 -13.75
C LEU A 181 53.47 -14.22 -14.37
N VAL A 182 52.96 -15.27 -15.03
CA VAL A 182 53.78 -16.26 -15.75
C VAL A 182 54.47 -15.64 -16.97
N VAL A 183 53.80 -14.78 -17.73
CA VAL A 183 54.41 -14.00 -18.83
C VAL A 183 55.51 -13.07 -18.29
N VAL A 184 55.24 -12.31 -17.23
CA VAL A 184 56.22 -11.40 -16.59
C VAL A 184 57.44 -12.17 -16.07
N LEU A 185 57.24 -13.34 -15.44
CA LEU A 185 58.33 -14.22 -15.00
C LEU A 185 59.16 -14.75 -16.18
N GLY A 186 58.51 -15.18 -17.25
CA GLY A 186 59.16 -15.63 -18.47
C GLY A 186 60.00 -14.54 -19.13
N ILE A 187 59.51 -13.30 -19.14
CA ILE A 187 60.25 -12.11 -19.62
C ILE A 187 61.43 -11.81 -18.69
N ALA A 188 61.24 -11.80 -17.36
CA ALA A 188 62.32 -11.54 -16.41
C ALA A 188 63.49 -12.54 -16.54
N LEU A 189 63.19 -13.82 -16.80
CA LEU A 189 64.20 -14.86 -17.05
C LEU A 189 65.03 -14.68 -18.33
N LEU A 190 64.62 -13.81 -19.27
CA LEU A 190 65.46 -13.38 -20.39
C LEU A 190 66.51 -12.35 -19.97
N PHE A 191 66.14 -11.41 -19.10
CA PHE A 191 66.99 -10.28 -18.68
C PHE A 191 67.92 -10.61 -17.49
N ILE A 192 67.57 -11.59 -16.64
CA ILE A 192 68.43 -11.99 -15.52
C ILE A 192 69.77 -12.56 -16.05
N THR A 193 70.86 -11.86 -15.74
CA THR A 193 72.23 -12.34 -15.92
C THR A 193 72.66 -13.17 -14.70
N PRO A 194 73.28 -14.34 -14.89
CA PRO A 194 73.87 -15.07 -13.78
C PRO A 194 75.08 -14.30 -13.26
N ARG A 195 75.08 -13.93 -11.97
CA ARG A 195 76.31 -13.51 -11.29
C ARG A 195 77.31 -14.66 -11.39
N ALA A 196 78.45 -14.42 -12.03
CA ALA A 196 79.52 -15.41 -12.14
C ALA A 196 80.00 -15.79 -10.73
N ARG A 197 79.84 -17.07 -10.37
CA ARG A 197 80.24 -17.60 -9.06
C ARG A 197 81.75 -17.82 -9.06
N GLY A 198 82.49 -16.73 -8.87
CA GLY A 198 83.96 -16.75 -8.79
C GLY A 198 84.43 -17.75 -7.74
N ASN A 199 85.40 -18.60 -8.11
CA ASN A 199 85.96 -19.62 -7.23
C ASN A 199 87.46 -19.78 -7.51
N SER A 200 88.20 -20.18 -6.47
CA SER A 200 89.66 -20.09 -6.33
C SER A 200 90.20 -18.65 -6.33
N GLY A 201 91.12 -18.28 -5.44
CA GLY A 201 91.61 -19.02 -4.27
C GLY A 201 92.61 -18.20 -3.47
N SER A 202 92.75 -18.48 -2.17
CA SER A 202 93.76 -17.83 -1.31
C SER A 202 94.22 -18.78 -0.19
N PRO A 203 95.49 -19.24 -0.19
CA PRO A 203 96.04 -20.08 0.87
C PRO A 203 96.84 -19.25 1.91
N GLY A 204 96.15 -18.79 2.95
CA GLY A 204 96.66 -18.66 4.33
C GLY A 204 97.78 -17.66 4.67
N SER A 205 97.58 -16.92 5.76
CA SER A 205 98.50 -16.96 6.91
C SER A 205 97.97 -16.16 8.11
N ARG A 206 98.05 -16.76 9.32
CA ARG A 206 98.22 -16.11 10.64
C ARG A 206 97.10 -15.18 11.17
N ASP A 207 96.88 -15.03 12.48
CA ASP A 207 97.34 -15.81 13.65
C ASP A 207 96.34 -15.68 14.82
N GLU A 208 96.25 -16.76 15.61
CA GLU A 208 95.92 -16.83 17.05
C GLU A 208 94.57 -16.25 17.63
N PRO A 209 94.16 -16.66 18.86
CA PRO A 209 92.75 -16.62 19.27
C PRO A 209 92.42 -15.72 20.48
N ALA A 210 91.12 -15.47 20.68
CA ALA A 210 90.57 -15.07 21.97
C ALA A 210 89.15 -15.66 22.21
N GLN A 211 89.00 -16.34 23.35
CA GLN A 211 87.93 -16.24 24.37
C GLN A 211 86.52 -15.80 23.87
N GLY A 212 85.42 -16.50 24.18
CA GLY A 212 85.00 -16.85 25.54
C GLY A 212 84.54 -15.58 26.27
N THR A 213 83.31 -15.42 26.77
CA THR A 213 82.41 -16.41 27.40
C THR A 213 80.95 -15.92 27.37
N ARG A 214 80.03 -16.77 27.90
CA ARG A 214 78.65 -16.50 28.37
C ARG A 214 78.51 -15.09 29.03
N ALA A 215 77.34 -14.43 29.11
CA ALA A 215 76.05 -14.99 29.54
C ALA A 215 74.82 -14.06 29.33
N TYR A 216 73.64 -14.69 29.13
CA TYR A 216 72.27 -14.38 29.63
C TYR A 216 71.69 -12.96 29.85
N ALA A 217 70.35 -12.93 29.75
CA ALA A 217 69.36 -11.93 30.23
C ALA A 217 69.03 -10.76 29.27
N ARG A 218 67.78 -10.27 29.18
CA ARG A 218 66.44 -10.79 29.59
C ARG A 218 65.35 -10.04 28.79
N ARG A 219 64.18 -10.65 28.55
CA ARG A 219 62.99 -9.99 27.93
C ARG A 219 62.48 -8.80 28.77
N GLN A 220 62.00 -7.73 28.14
CA GLN A 220 60.57 -7.37 28.08
C GLN A 220 60.29 -6.13 27.21
N ALA A 221 59.01 -5.95 26.87
CA ALA A 221 58.30 -4.78 26.30
C ALA A 221 59.02 -3.86 25.27
N GLN A 222 58.56 -3.67 24.03
CA GLN A 222 57.21 -3.35 23.52
C GLN A 222 56.86 -1.86 23.63
N ASP A 223 56.17 -1.36 22.60
CA ASP A 223 55.83 0.03 22.27
C ASP A 223 57.05 0.93 21.97
N GLY A 224 56.96 1.91 21.07
CA GLY A 224 55.85 2.27 20.18
C GLY A 224 55.89 3.78 19.90
N GLY A 225 56.19 4.21 18.66
CA GLY A 225 56.25 5.64 18.37
C GLY A 225 57.02 6.03 17.10
N THR A 226 56.29 6.69 16.23
CA THR A 226 56.71 7.58 15.13
C THR A 226 57.94 8.49 15.38
N GLY A 227 58.68 8.84 14.31
CA GLY A 227 59.09 10.25 14.14
C GLY A 227 60.45 10.60 13.49
N ALA A 228 60.40 11.37 12.41
CA ALA A 228 61.26 12.52 12.07
C ALA A 228 62.79 12.37 11.77
N ALA A 229 63.09 12.40 10.45
CA ALA A 229 63.81 13.50 9.78
C ALA A 229 65.37 13.55 9.68
N SER A 230 65.81 14.32 8.67
CA SER A 230 67.17 14.81 8.33
C SER A 230 68.10 13.87 7.52
N SER A 231 68.96 14.34 6.59
CA SER A 231 69.01 15.59 5.77
C SER A 231 70.14 15.50 4.70
N ILE A 232 70.10 16.31 3.63
CA ILE A 232 71.25 16.78 2.77
C ILE A 232 72.01 15.70 1.94
N ALA A 233 72.44 15.88 0.66
CA ALA A 233 72.15 16.87 -0.42
C ALA A 233 72.57 16.32 -1.83
N THR A 234 72.54 17.19 -2.85
CA THR A 234 72.66 17.01 -4.33
C THR A 234 74.12 16.83 -4.84
N PRO A 235 74.43 16.64 -6.17
CA PRO A 235 73.68 16.83 -7.44
C PRO A 235 73.69 15.57 -8.38
N THR A 236 73.43 15.54 -9.71
CA THR A 236 73.51 16.54 -10.82
C THR A 236 72.62 16.20 -12.05
N ALA A 237 72.62 17.11 -13.04
CA ALA A 237 71.86 17.24 -14.29
C ALA A 237 71.93 16.14 -15.39
N VAL A 238 70.92 16.16 -16.28
CA VAL A 238 71.02 16.29 -17.77
C VAL A 238 69.66 16.81 -18.34
N VAL A 239 69.61 17.29 -19.59
CA VAL A 239 68.57 18.17 -20.18
C VAL A 239 67.89 17.57 -21.43
N VAL A 240 66.62 17.93 -21.71
CA VAL A 240 65.85 18.07 -23.01
C VAL A 240 64.34 18.11 -22.64
N VAL A 241 63.48 19.12 -22.86
CA VAL A 241 63.10 20.01 -24.03
C VAL A 241 62.19 19.27 -25.05
N THR A 242 60.97 19.69 -25.43
CA THR A 242 60.03 20.79 -25.06
C THR A 242 58.77 20.23 -24.32
N GLY A 243 57.67 20.91 -24.01
CA GLY A 243 57.28 22.35 -24.05
C GLY A 243 56.14 22.72 -25.03
N LEU A 244 55.00 23.23 -24.51
CA LEU A 244 53.93 23.98 -25.23
C LEU A 244 53.32 25.05 -24.29
N ILE A 245 52.39 25.90 -24.78
CA ILE A 245 52.11 27.25 -24.22
C ILE A 245 50.60 27.51 -23.96
N GLY A 246 50.29 28.24 -22.87
CA GLY A 246 48.98 28.86 -22.56
C GLY A 246 48.83 29.03 -21.03
N ALA A 247 49.03 30.21 -20.41
CA ALA A 247 48.28 31.48 -20.50
C ALA A 247 46.85 31.39 -19.89
N GLY A 248 46.49 32.15 -18.84
CA GLY A 248 47.28 33.15 -18.12
C GLY A 248 46.67 33.63 -16.79
N SER A 249 47.37 34.58 -16.15
CA SER A 249 47.10 35.18 -14.82
C SER A 249 45.88 36.16 -14.83
N LEU A 250 45.35 36.73 -13.73
CA LEU A 250 45.94 37.40 -12.55
C LEU A 250 44.92 37.54 -11.39
N LEU A 251 45.42 37.72 -10.15
CA LEU A 251 44.90 38.51 -9.00
C LEU A 251 43.41 38.36 -8.55
N GLY A 252 43.03 38.38 -7.27
CA GLY A 252 43.80 38.53 -6.01
C GLY A 252 43.18 39.57 -5.06
N ILE A 253 43.13 39.26 -3.75
CA ILE A 253 42.97 40.11 -2.53
C ILE A 253 41.99 39.46 -1.51
N ALA A 254 42.33 39.59 -0.21
CA ALA A 254 41.57 39.20 0.99
C ALA A 254 41.87 40.28 2.09
N PRO A 255 41.35 40.23 3.33
CA PRO A 255 40.43 39.25 3.96
C PRO A 255 39.28 39.84 4.83
N GLY A 256 38.39 38.95 5.31
CA GLY A 256 38.01 38.91 6.74
C GLY A 256 36.77 39.68 7.24
N MET A 257 35.81 38.94 7.80
CA MET A 257 35.30 39.02 9.19
C MET A 257 34.56 37.71 9.53
N ALA A 258 34.20 37.48 10.81
CA ALA A 258 33.68 36.19 11.28
C ALA A 258 32.65 36.31 12.42
N THR A 259 31.71 35.36 12.48
CA THR A 259 30.91 34.95 13.68
C THR A 259 30.29 33.57 13.41
N THR A 260 30.83 32.47 13.97
CA THR A 260 30.41 31.77 15.22
C THR A 260 29.24 30.78 15.12
N SER A 261 29.55 29.50 15.33
CA SER A 261 28.72 28.37 15.80
C SER A 261 29.70 27.34 16.42
N PRO A 262 29.36 26.57 17.48
CA PRO A 262 28.75 25.23 17.27
C PRO A 262 27.92 24.66 18.46
N SER A 263 27.53 23.38 18.34
CA SER A 263 27.02 22.41 19.35
C SER A 263 28.15 21.93 20.33
N PRO A 264 28.14 20.78 21.09
CA PRO A 264 27.19 19.64 21.24
C PRO A 264 27.06 19.03 22.69
N SER A 265 26.58 17.76 22.79
CA SER A 265 27.01 16.66 23.73
C SER A 265 26.54 16.60 25.21
N VAL A 266 26.59 15.47 25.96
CA VAL A 266 26.30 14.00 25.76
C VAL A 266 26.18 13.25 27.12
N SER A 267 25.46 12.09 27.14
CA SER A 267 25.69 10.80 27.89
C SER A 267 25.96 10.69 29.41
N SER A 268 25.45 9.59 30.02
CA SER A 268 26.09 8.82 31.12
C SER A 268 25.57 7.36 31.21
N THR A 269 26.26 6.45 31.92
CA THR A 269 26.12 4.96 31.80
C THR A 269 26.44 4.19 33.09
N ALA A 270 25.70 3.10 33.42
CA ALA A 270 26.13 2.01 34.34
C ALA A 270 25.22 0.73 34.30
N SER A 271 25.76 -0.45 34.69
CA SER A 271 25.11 -1.78 34.87
C SER A 271 26.13 -2.76 35.52
N PRO A 272 25.89 -4.07 35.84
CA PRO A 272 24.67 -4.90 36.01
C PRO A 272 24.62 -5.70 37.36
N SER A 273 23.66 -6.63 37.56
CA SER A 273 23.70 -7.74 38.56
C SER A 273 22.63 -8.84 38.32
N SER A 274 22.64 -9.95 39.10
CA SER A 274 22.23 -11.30 38.63
C SER A 274 20.99 -11.97 39.26
N SER A 275 20.28 -12.76 38.42
CA SER A 275 19.62 -14.08 38.67
C SER A 275 18.59 -14.30 39.80
N SER A 276 17.37 -14.74 39.44
CA SER A 276 16.72 -15.99 39.93
C SER A 276 15.33 -16.25 39.30
N THR A 277 14.74 -17.43 39.55
CA THR A 277 13.61 -18.05 38.83
C THR A 277 12.21 -17.58 39.25
N ALA A 278 11.31 -17.38 38.27
CA ALA A 278 9.86 -17.59 38.41
C ALA A 278 9.20 -17.85 37.04
N THR A 279 8.10 -18.62 37.01
CA THR A 279 7.23 -18.79 35.83
C THR A 279 5.76 -18.71 36.24
N PRO A 280 5.02 -17.72 35.72
CA PRO A 280 3.63 -17.84 35.31
C PRO A 280 3.59 -17.93 33.77
N THR A 281 2.85 -18.85 33.15
CA THR A 281 1.37 -18.85 33.02
C THR A 281 0.88 -17.67 32.18
N SER A 282 0.27 -17.99 31.04
CA SER A 282 -0.21 -17.03 30.04
C SER A 282 -1.23 -16.05 30.61
N ALA A 283 -1.01 -14.76 30.36
CA ALA A 283 -2.04 -13.72 30.37
C ALA A 283 -2.43 -13.41 28.91
N ALA A 284 -3.59 -12.78 28.70
CA ALA A 284 -4.14 -12.57 27.36
C ALA A 284 -3.23 -11.73 26.46
N THR A 285 -3.22 -12.06 25.17
CA THR A 285 -2.61 -11.24 24.11
C THR A 285 -3.35 -9.90 24.04
N GLY A 286 -2.71 -8.83 24.52
CA GLY A 286 -3.21 -7.47 24.28
C GLY A 286 -3.10 -7.11 22.80
N ALA A 287 -3.86 -6.10 22.37
CA ALA A 287 -3.77 -5.59 21.00
C ALA A 287 -2.33 -5.17 20.66
N PRO A 288 -1.86 -5.37 19.41
CA PRO A 288 -0.50 -4.99 19.00
C PRO A 288 -0.20 -3.51 19.27
N SER A 289 1.01 -3.22 19.74
CA SER A 289 1.46 -1.83 19.87
C SER A 289 1.68 -1.22 18.48
N ALA A 290 1.28 0.04 18.31
CA ALA A 290 1.52 0.79 17.08
C ALA A 290 2.99 0.69 16.61
N GLY A 291 3.19 0.37 15.33
CA GLY A 291 4.53 0.22 14.72
C GLY A 291 5.21 -1.14 14.96
N SER A 292 4.47 -2.19 15.32
CA SER A 292 5.00 -3.57 15.41
C SER A 292 5.01 -4.27 14.04
N GLU A 293 5.98 -5.15 13.79
CA GLU A 293 6.04 -6.04 12.59
C GLU A 293 4.83 -7.00 12.46
N ALA A 294 4.01 -7.11 13.51
CA ALA A 294 2.74 -7.86 13.48
C ALA A 294 1.66 -7.23 12.59
N SER A 295 1.91 -6.02 12.08
CA SER A 295 1.04 -5.28 11.19
C SER A 295 1.47 -5.44 9.73
N GLY A 296 0.69 -6.16 8.93
CA GLY A 296 0.93 -6.28 7.49
C GLY A 296 0.78 -4.94 6.73
N PRO A 297 1.20 -4.88 5.45
CA PRO A 297 0.95 -3.71 4.61
C PRO A 297 -0.56 -3.51 4.35
N PRO A 298 -1.03 -2.30 4.01
CA PRO A 298 -2.43 -2.06 3.69
C PRO A 298 -2.89 -2.86 2.46
N VAL A 299 -4.13 -3.35 2.48
CA VAL A 299 -4.65 -4.21 1.40
C VAL A 299 -4.77 -3.47 0.06
N VAL A 300 -5.05 -2.16 0.10
CA VAL A 300 -5.11 -1.26 -1.05
C VAL A 300 -3.95 -0.26 -0.96
N LEU A 301 -3.24 -0.05 -2.07
CA LEU A 301 -2.20 0.98 -2.19
C LEU A 301 -2.79 2.36 -2.52
N GLU A 302 -2.07 3.44 -2.21
CA GLU A 302 -2.46 4.83 -2.50
C GLU A 302 -2.95 5.03 -3.95
N SER A 303 -2.19 4.55 -4.94
CA SER A 303 -2.56 4.62 -6.37
C SER A 303 -3.75 3.74 -6.77
N GLN A 304 -4.04 2.66 -6.03
CA GLN A 304 -5.30 1.94 -6.19
C GLN A 304 -6.46 2.74 -5.58
N LEU A 305 -6.28 3.36 -4.41
CA LEU A 305 -7.33 4.18 -3.79
C LEU A 305 -7.69 5.39 -4.65
N GLU A 306 -6.71 6.08 -5.23
CA GLU A 306 -6.93 7.15 -6.22
C GLU A 306 -7.78 6.64 -7.41
N ARG A 307 -7.43 5.48 -7.97
CA ARG A 307 -8.17 4.83 -9.08
C ARG A 307 -9.59 4.44 -8.69
N ILE A 308 -9.79 3.90 -7.48
CA ILE A 308 -11.10 3.51 -6.94
C ILE A 308 -11.98 4.75 -6.72
N LEU A 309 -11.45 5.77 -6.04
CA LEU A 309 -12.16 7.02 -5.75
C LEU A 309 -12.54 7.76 -7.04
N GLY A 310 -11.63 7.88 -8.01
CA GLY A 310 -11.92 8.47 -9.31
C GLY A 310 -12.98 7.68 -10.10
N SER A 311 -12.95 6.35 -10.04
CA SER A 311 -13.97 5.48 -10.65
C SER A 311 -15.35 5.67 -10.02
N VAL A 312 -15.41 5.80 -8.70
CA VAL A 312 -16.64 6.11 -7.95
C VAL A 312 -17.15 7.51 -8.31
N ALA A 313 -16.29 8.53 -8.25
CA ALA A 313 -16.65 9.92 -8.54
C ALA A 313 -17.15 10.09 -9.99
N SER A 314 -16.49 9.50 -10.98
CA SER A 314 -16.94 9.52 -12.37
C SER A 314 -18.30 8.83 -12.54
N THR A 315 -18.50 7.66 -11.93
CA THR A 315 -19.78 6.92 -12.02
C THR A 315 -20.91 7.69 -11.37
N VAL A 316 -20.64 8.39 -10.26
CA VAL A 316 -21.59 9.29 -9.60
C VAL A 316 -21.91 10.51 -10.48
N ALA A 317 -20.91 11.15 -11.08
CA ALA A 317 -21.11 12.30 -11.96
C ALA A 317 -21.92 11.95 -13.23
N ASP A 318 -21.64 10.80 -13.86
CA ASP A 318 -22.40 10.28 -15.02
C ASP A 318 -23.83 9.87 -14.68
N ALA A 319 -24.08 9.49 -13.43
CA ALA A 319 -25.41 9.21 -12.90
C ALA A 319 -26.18 10.49 -12.55
N ASP A 320 -25.52 11.48 -11.93
CA ASP A 320 -26.09 12.78 -11.58
C ASP A 320 -26.50 13.55 -12.84
N ALA A 321 -25.60 13.64 -13.82
CA ALA A 321 -25.85 14.31 -15.10
C ALA A 321 -26.96 13.66 -15.93
N ALA A 322 -27.21 12.36 -15.73
CA ALA A 322 -28.34 11.64 -16.33
C ALA A 322 -29.59 11.60 -15.43
N SER A 323 -29.45 11.93 -14.13
CA SER A 323 -30.43 11.68 -13.07
C SER A 323 -30.98 10.24 -13.06
N ASP A 324 -30.10 9.25 -13.30
CA ASP A 324 -30.47 7.84 -13.50
C ASP A 324 -29.81 6.94 -12.44
N ALA A 325 -30.61 6.54 -11.44
CA ALA A 325 -30.18 5.69 -10.34
C ALA A 325 -29.59 4.33 -10.77
N LYS A 326 -29.92 3.83 -11.98
CA LYS A 326 -29.38 2.55 -12.47
C LYS A 326 -27.89 2.62 -12.79
N ARG A 327 -27.37 3.82 -13.07
CA ARG A 327 -25.94 4.06 -13.35
C ARG A 327 -25.07 4.02 -12.09
N LEU A 328 -25.68 4.21 -10.91
CA LEU A 328 -24.97 4.19 -9.63
C LEU A 328 -24.54 2.77 -9.22
N ALA A 329 -25.35 1.75 -9.53
CA ALA A 329 -25.21 0.38 -9.01
C ALA A 329 -23.83 -0.31 -9.17
N PRO A 330 -23.00 -0.04 -10.20
CA PRO A 330 -21.65 -0.62 -10.32
C PRO A 330 -20.65 -0.10 -9.28
N ARG A 331 -20.86 1.11 -8.72
CA ARG A 331 -19.90 1.80 -7.84
C ARG A 331 -20.51 2.42 -6.57
N VAL A 332 -21.82 2.30 -6.38
CA VAL A 332 -22.54 2.87 -5.23
C VAL A 332 -23.61 1.87 -4.75
N ALA A 333 -23.72 1.73 -3.44
CA ALA A 333 -24.66 0.86 -2.75
C ALA A 333 -25.15 1.54 -1.45
N GLY A 334 -25.89 0.81 -0.60
CA GLY A 334 -26.25 1.25 0.74
C GLY A 334 -26.91 2.63 0.83
N ALA A 335 -26.54 3.40 1.85
CA ALA A 335 -27.07 4.75 2.10
C ALA A 335 -26.77 5.72 0.96
N ALA A 336 -25.56 5.68 0.38
CA ALA A 336 -25.20 6.55 -0.73
C ALA A 336 -26.10 6.33 -1.96
N LEU A 337 -26.49 5.07 -2.24
CA LEU A 337 -27.41 4.73 -3.32
C LEU A 337 -28.84 5.22 -3.03
N ASP A 338 -29.38 4.93 -1.85
CA ASP A 338 -30.77 5.27 -1.51
C ASP A 338 -31.00 6.77 -1.44
N LEU A 339 -30.11 7.51 -0.77
CA LEU A 339 -30.18 8.97 -0.68
C LEU A 339 -30.13 9.58 -2.10
N ARG A 340 -29.13 9.21 -2.91
CA ARG A 340 -28.96 9.79 -4.25
C ARG A 340 -30.11 9.41 -5.20
N SER A 341 -30.63 8.18 -5.11
CA SER A 341 -31.83 7.73 -5.84
C SER A 341 -33.09 8.50 -5.42
N GLY A 342 -33.28 8.74 -4.13
CA GLY A 342 -34.36 9.57 -3.60
C GLY A 342 -34.26 11.02 -4.10
N SER A 343 -33.05 11.60 -4.12
CA SER A 343 -32.81 12.94 -4.66
C SER A 343 -33.18 13.04 -6.14
N TYR A 344 -32.79 12.07 -6.99
CA TYR A 344 -33.22 12.02 -8.39
C TYR A 344 -34.75 11.91 -8.53
N ALA A 345 -35.39 11.05 -7.72
CA ALA A 345 -36.84 10.85 -7.74
C ALA A 345 -37.61 12.12 -7.32
N VAL A 346 -37.07 12.90 -6.38
CA VAL A 346 -37.62 14.20 -5.96
C VAL A 346 -37.36 15.26 -7.03
N GLY A 347 -36.14 15.37 -7.58
CA GLY A 347 -35.80 16.33 -8.64
C GLY A 347 -36.60 16.14 -9.93
N ALA A 348 -36.96 14.89 -10.25
CA ALA A 348 -37.88 14.54 -11.35
C ALA A 348 -39.34 14.98 -11.13
N LYS A 349 -39.67 15.53 -9.95
CA LYS A 349 -40.99 16.09 -9.59
C LYS A 349 -40.94 17.57 -9.24
N ASP A 350 -39.87 18.01 -8.57
CA ASP A 350 -39.65 19.39 -8.17
C ASP A 350 -38.30 19.90 -8.68
N ALA A 351 -38.33 20.71 -9.75
CA ALA A 351 -37.14 21.33 -10.33
C ALA A 351 -36.49 22.41 -9.43
N LYS A 352 -37.01 22.65 -8.21
CA LYS A 352 -36.36 23.47 -7.17
C LYS A 352 -35.68 22.64 -6.09
N ALA A 353 -35.80 21.32 -6.11
CA ALA A 353 -35.10 20.45 -5.18
C ALA A 353 -33.58 20.65 -5.30
N ALA A 354 -32.88 20.60 -4.17
CA ALA A 354 -31.41 20.63 -4.17
C ALA A 354 -30.88 19.37 -4.86
N ALA A 355 -29.94 19.55 -5.78
CA ALA A 355 -29.17 18.44 -6.32
C ALA A 355 -28.29 17.80 -5.22
N PRO A 356 -27.92 16.51 -5.35
CA PRO A 356 -26.93 15.90 -4.48
C PRO A 356 -25.61 16.68 -4.48
N ALA A 357 -24.87 16.61 -3.37
CA ALA A 357 -23.46 17.01 -3.40
C ALA A 357 -22.66 16.06 -4.32
N PRO A 358 -21.71 16.56 -5.13
CA PRO A 358 -20.81 15.70 -5.90
C PRO A 358 -19.88 14.93 -4.95
N VAL A 359 -19.50 13.72 -5.34
CA VAL A 359 -18.45 12.95 -4.65
C VAL A 359 -17.10 13.43 -5.20
N ALA A 360 -16.21 13.86 -4.30
CA ALA A 360 -14.83 14.21 -4.65
C ALA A 360 -13.92 13.01 -4.39
N ASP A 361 -13.10 12.68 -5.38
CA ASP A 361 -11.98 11.76 -5.29
C ASP A 361 -10.74 12.41 -4.66
N ALA A 362 -10.50 13.70 -4.95
CA ALA A 362 -9.35 14.46 -4.47
C ALA A 362 -9.71 15.91 -4.05
N PRO A 363 -8.87 16.58 -3.24
CA PRO A 363 -7.77 16.04 -2.46
C PRO A 363 -8.24 15.12 -1.32
N LEU A 364 -7.45 14.07 -1.08
CA LEU A 364 -7.58 13.19 0.07
C LEU A 364 -6.93 13.86 1.30
N MET A 365 -7.68 13.92 2.40
CA MET A 365 -7.24 14.53 3.67
C MET A 365 -6.79 13.50 4.70
N LEU A 366 -7.43 12.33 4.67
CA LEU A 366 -7.16 11.18 5.54
C LEU A 366 -7.76 9.92 4.90
N GLU A 367 -7.07 8.80 5.06
CA GLU A 367 -7.55 7.46 4.70
C GLU A 367 -7.51 6.52 5.91
N MET A 368 -8.39 5.51 5.90
CA MET A 368 -8.37 4.36 6.80
C MET A 368 -8.50 3.11 5.92
N VAL A 369 -7.37 2.47 5.63
CA VAL A 369 -7.28 1.22 4.85
C VAL A 369 -6.90 0.07 5.79
N PRO A 370 -7.62 -1.06 5.79
CA PRO A 370 -7.28 -2.21 6.64
C PRO A 370 -6.05 -2.97 6.13
N THR A 371 -5.48 -3.80 7.00
CA THR A 371 -4.40 -4.74 6.64
C THR A 371 -4.85 -6.21 6.70
N GLY A 372 -6.06 -6.47 7.21
CA GLY A 372 -6.64 -7.81 7.26
C GLY A 372 -7.12 -8.22 5.86
N PRO A 373 -6.77 -9.42 5.36
CA PRO A 373 -7.18 -9.87 4.03
C PRO A 373 -8.67 -10.28 3.97
N GLU A 374 -9.34 -10.44 5.10
CA GLU A 374 -10.75 -10.86 5.18
C GLU A 374 -11.74 -9.93 4.44
N TRP A 375 -12.89 -10.49 4.05
CA TRP A 375 -14.02 -9.77 3.46
C TRP A 375 -15.24 -9.81 4.41
N PRO A 376 -16.11 -8.78 4.41
CA PRO A 376 -16.08 -7.59 3.56
C PRO A 376 -14.97 -6.60 3.95
N ARG A 377 -14.28 -6.04 2.94
CA ARG A 377 -13.22 -5.03 3.16
C ARG A 377 -13.82 -3.64 3.15
N THR A 378 -13.57 -2.86 4.20
CA THR A 378 -14.12 -1.51 4.37
C THR A 378 -13.00 -0.46 4.42
N ILE A 379 -13.12 0.59 3.61
CA ILE A 379 -12.20 1.74 3.55
C ILE A 379 -12.99 3.01 3.90
N VAL A 380 -12.37 3.92 4.65
CA VAL A 380 -12.88 5.29 4.82
C VAL A 380 -11.90 6.27 4.18
N ALA A 381 -12.41 7.16 3.33
CA ALA A 381 -11.66 8.28 2.74
C ALA A 381 -12.32 9.61 3.09
N LEU A 382 -11.56 10.55 3.62
CA LEU A 382 -12.00 11.92 3.89
C LEU A 382 -11.51 12.84 2.77
N THR A 383 -12.41 13.41 1.96
CA THR A 383 -12.05 14.24 0.80
C THR A 383 -12.69 15.63 0.85
N GLN A 384 -12.04 16.62 0.23
CA GLN A 384 -12.58 18.00 0.12
C GLN A 384 -12.22 18.66 -1.21
N GLY A 385 -12.85 18.20 -2.31
CA GLY A 385 -12.71 18.79 -3.65
C GLY A 385 -13.26 20.22 -3.75
N GLU A 386 -12.91 20.93 -4.83
CA GLU A 386 -13.29 22.35 -5.02
C GLU A 386 -14.82 22.59 -5.03
N GLN A 387 -15.60 21.57 -5.38
CA GLN A 387 -17.07 21.61 -5.37
C GLN A 387 -17.69 21.23 -4.02
N ASN A 388 -16.87 20.88 -3.03
CA ASN A 388 -17.27 20.40 -1.71
C ASN A 388 -16.77 21.38 -0.63
N PRO A 389 -17.55 22.44 -0.29
CA PRO A 389 -17.12 23.44 0.68
C PRO A 389 -16.96 22.89 2.11
N VAL A 390 -17.50 21.69 2.37
CA VAL A 390 -17.38 20.94 3.62
C VAL A 390 -16.72 19.59 3.30
N PRO A 391 -15.74 19.11 4.09
CA PRO A 391 -15.18 17.76 3.92
C PRO A 391 -16.25 16.68 3.97
N GLN A 392 -16.11 15.66 3.13
CA GLN A 392 -16.99 14.50 3.10
C GLN A 392 -16.24 13.22 3.48
N ALA A 393 -16.83 12.43 4.36
CA ALA A 393 -16.37 11.08 4.66
C ALA A 393 -17.10 10.10 3.74
N LEU A 394 -16.31 9.38 2.95
CA LEU A 394 -16.74 8.35 2.01
C LEU A 394 -16.43 6.99 2.62
N LEU A 395 -17.47 6.17 2.79
CA LEU A 395 -17.36 4.78 3.21
C LEU A 395 -17.45 3.89 1.97
N LEU A 396 -16.39 3.15 1.67
CA LEU A 396 -16.32 2.22 0.56
C LEU A 396 -16.26 0.78 1.10
N VAL A 397 -17.07 -0.11 0.55
CA VAL A 397 -17.10 -1.53 0.92
C VAL A 397 -16.91 -2.41 -0.32
N GLN A 398 -16.06 -3.42 -0.21
CA GLN A 398 -15.94 -4.54 -1.12
C GLN A 398 -16.49 -5.79 -0.41
N GLU A 399 -17.64 -6.28 -0.85
CA GLU A 399 -18.34 -7.41 -0.21
C GLU A 399 -17.64 -8.76 -0.43
N THR A 400 -17.07 -8.96 -1.63
CA THR A 400 -16.39 -10.21 -2.02
C THR A 400 -15.13 -9.92 -2.84
N PRO A 401 -14.20 -10.87 -3.00
CA PRO A 401 -13.02 -10.70 -3.84
C PRO A 401 -13.34 -10.34 -5.30
N ARG A 402 -14.46 -10.87 -5.84
CA ARG A 402 -14.90 -10.62 -7.22
C ARG A 402 -15.76 -9.35 -7.37
N ASP A 403 -16.07 -8.66 -6.27
CA ASP A 403 -16.71 -7.33 -6.28
C ASP A 403 -15.68 -6.21 -6.39
N ASN A 404 -16.09 -5.10 -6.99
CA ASN A 404 -15.40 -3.82 -6.86
C ASN A 404 -15.89 -3.06 -5.63
N TYR A 405 -15.05 -2.20 -5.07
CA TYR A 405 -15.42 -1.27 -4.00
C TYR A 405 -16.56 -0.37 -4.45
N ARG A 406 -17.60 -0.32 -3.62
CA ARG A 406 -18.78 0.52 -3.81
C ARG A 406 -18.91 1.49 -2.66
N LEU A 407 -19.23 2.74 -2.98
CA LEU A 407 -19.57 3.77 -2.00
C LEU A 407 -20.89 3.38 -1.30
N THR A 408 -20.84 3.01 -0.03
CA THR A 408 -22.01 2.62 0.76
C THR A 408 -22.56 3.77 1.61
N SER A 409 -21.72 4.73 1.98
CA SER A 409 -22.13 5.96 2.66
C SER A 409 -21.28 7.15 2.23
N ALA A 410 -21.89 8.33 2.15
CA ALA A 410 -21.22 9.60 1.88
C ALA A 410 -21.88 10.68 2.72
N VAL A 411 -21.16 11.22 3.70
CA VAL A 411 -21.68 12.21 4.66
C VAL A 411 -20.75 13.41 4.75
N GLN A 412 -21.34 14.60 4.92
CA GLN A 412 -20.56 15.82 5.16
C GLN A 412 -20.27 15.95 6.66
N MET A 413 -19.07 16.44 7.00
CA MET A 413 -18.72 16.71 8.40
C MET A 413 -19.60 17.83 8.98
N LEU A 414 -19.99 17.69 10.24
CA LEU A 414 -20.72 18.73 10.96
C LEU A 414 -19.78 19.90 11.36
N PRO A 415 -20.26 21.15 11.37
CA PRO A 415 -19.45 22.30 11.78
C PRO A 415 -18.84 22.13 13.16
N GLY A 416 -17.51 22.27 13.26
CA GLY A 416 -16.75 22.14 14.50
C GLY A 416 -16.31 20.71 14.87
N SER A 417 -16.84 19.68 14.22
CA SER A 417 -16.46 18.29 14.49
C SER A 417 -15.06 17.96 13.96
N THR A 418 -14.33 17.12 14.70
CA THR A 418 -13.01 16.59 14.31
C THR A 418 -13.12 15.14 13.87
N PHE A 419 -12.45 14.78 12.77
CA PHE A 419 -12.28 13.39 12.37
C PHE A 419 -11.21 12.73 13.29
N PRO A 420 -11.48 11.58 13.94
CA PRO A 420 -10.52 10.92 14.84
C PRO A 420 -9.25 10.46 14.14
N SER A 421 -8.17 10.26 14.90
CA SER A 421 -6.93 9.70 14.36
C SER A 421 -7.17 8.29 13.80
N ALA A 422 -6.74 8.06 12.56
CA ALA A 422 -6.68 6.72 12.00
C ALA A 422 -5.86 5.78 12.91
N PRO A 423 -6.19 4.48 12.96
CA PRO A 423 -5.37 3.50 13.66
C PRO A 423 -3.97 3.44 13.02
N ALA A 424 -2.98 3.01 13.79
CA ALA A 424 -1.71 2.61 13.21
C ALA A 424 -1.93 1.47 12.20
N PRO A 425 -1.12 1.34 11.14
CA PRO A 425 -1.18 0.18 10.25
C PRO A 425 -1.23 -1.12 11.05
N GLY A 426 -2.15 -2.02 10.70
CA GLY A 426 -2.40 -3.31 11.36
C GLY A 426 -2.89 -3.28 12.80
N ALA A 427 -3.24 -2.12 13.35
CA ALA A 427 -4.15 -2.03 14.50
C ALA A 427 -5.64 -2.12 14.06
N THR A 428 -5.90 -2.42 12.78
CA THR A 428 -7.23 -2.70 12.22
C THR A 428 -7.58 -4.18 12.34
N GLY A 429 -8.71 -4.48 12.98
CA GLY A 429 -9.37 -5.79 12.94
C GLY A 429 -10.89 -5.61 12.91
N PRO A 430 -11.66 -6.70 12.71
CA PRO A 430 -13.11 -6.63 12.65
C PRO A 430 -13.71 -6.12 13.96
N VAL A 431 -14.61 -5.14 13.88
CA VAL A 431 -15.33 -4.58 15.02
C VAL A 431 -16.67 -5.30 15.18
N PRO A 432 -16.94 -5.97 16.31
CA PRO A 432 -18.27 -6.53 16.59
C PRO A 432 -19.35 -5.43 16.54
N LEU A 433 -20.43 -5.65 15.80
CA LEU A 433 -21.49 -4.64 15.61
C LEU A 433 -22.61 -4.74 16.67
N GLU A 434 -22.93 -5.97 17.10
CA GLU A 434 -23.93 -6.29 18.13
C GLU A 434 -23.39 -6.15 19.56
N GLU A 435 -22.08 -6.39 19.76
CA GLU A 435 -21.43 -6.37 21.08
C GLU A 435 -20.58 -5.10 21.28
N ALA A 436 -20.50 -4.62 22.52
CA ALA A 436 -19.68 -3.45 22.85
C ALA A 436 -18.16 -3.74 22.77
N GLY A 437 -17.74 -4.96 23.10
CA GLY A 437 -16.32 -5.36 23.05
C GLY A 437 -15.41 -4.44 23.86
N THR A 438 -14.56 -3.67 23.16
CA THR A 438 -13.65 -2.66 23.73
C THR A 438 -14.20 -1.24 23.72
N LEU A 439 -15.43 -1.03 23.25
CA LEU A 439 -16.11 0.26 23.12
C LEU A 439 -17.07 0.52 24.29
N ALA A 440 -17.42 1.79 24.53
CA ALA A 440 -18.39 2.17 25.55
C ALA A 440 -19.83 1.69 25.24
N THR A 441 -20.14 1.40 23.96
CA THR A 441 -21.45 0.93 23.48
C THR A 441 -21.25 0.16 22.18
N ALA A 442 -22.09 -0.85 21.89
CA ALA A 442 -22.05 -1.58 20.63
C ALA A 442 -22.39 -0.65 19.44
N PRO A 443 -21.73 -0.80 18.26
CA PRO A 443 -22.01 0.03 17.09
C PRO A 443 -23.49 0.13 16.70
N GLN A 444 -24.21 -0.99 16.60
CA GLN A 444 -25.64 -0.98 16.28
C GLN A 444 -26.48 -0.32 17.38
N ALA A 445 -26.14 -0.56 18.65
CA ALA A 445 -26.80 0.08 19.77
C ALA A 445 -26.58 1.61 19.79
N ALA A 446 -25.42 2.10 19.33
CA ALA A 446 -25.18 3.54 19.17
C ALA A 446 -26.08 4.14 18.06
N VAL A 447 -26.24 3.44 16.93
CA VAL A 447 -27.14 3.84 15.82
C VAL A 447 -28.62 3.80 16.27
N ALA A 448 -29.03 2.80 17.05
CA ALA A 448 -30.36 2.74 17.65
C ALA A 448 -30.60 3.86 18.69
N SER A 449 -29.58 4.21 19.49
CA SER A 449 -29.67 5.30 20.48
C SER A 449 -29.83 6.68 19.84
N ILE A 450 -29.20 6.96 18.69
CA ILE A 450 -29.41 8.24 17.98
C ILE A 450 -30.81 8.28 17.36
N ALA A 451 -31.32 7.16 16.83
CA ALA A 451 -32.70 7.05 16.33
C ALA A 451 -33.75 7.29 17.43
N ASP A 452 -33.56 6.71 18.62
CA ASP A 452 -34.43 6.97 19.77
C ASP A 452 -34.34 8.44 20.24
N PHE A 453 -33.14 9.03 20.27
CA PHE A 453 -32.96 10.45 20.63
C PHE A 453 -33.65 11.40 19.65
N LEU A 454 -33.47 11.22 18.34
CA LEU A 454 -34.14 12.03 17.30
C LEU A 454 -35.67 11.83 17.31
N THR A 455 -36.16 10.69 17.79
CA THR A 455 -37.60 10.42 17.98
C THR A 455 -38.15 10.94 19.31
N LYS A 456 -37.31 11.01 20.35
CA LYS A 456 -37.66 11.40 21.73
C LYS A 456 -36.55 12.27 22.34
N PRO A 457 -36.44 13.56 21.98
CA PRO A 457 -35.31 14.40 22.42
C PRO A 457 -35.23 14.62 23.94
N SER A 458 -36.35 14.46 24.66
CA SER A 458 -36.40 14.46 26.14
C SER A 458 -36.39 13.04 26.76
N GLY A 459 -36.04 12.02 25.98
CA GLY A 459 -36.00 10.61 26.37
C GLY A 459 -34.73 10.20 27.11
N ALA A 460 -34.53 8.89 27.25
CA ALA A 460 -33.38 8.32 27.97
C ALA A 460 -32.03 8.70 27.32
N ASN A 461 -32.00 8.79 25.98
CA ASN A 461 -30.78 9.03 25.22
C ASN A 461 -30.33 10.50 25.15
N LYS A 462 -31.04 11.45 25.80
CA LYS A 462 -30.71 12.89 25.70
C LYS A 462 -29.28 13.23 26.17
N GLU A 463 -28.73 12.43 27.10
CA GLU A 463 -27.41 12.66 27.70
C GLU A 463 -26.32 11.76 27.10
N THR A 464 -26.67 10.83 26.21
CA THR A 464 -25.74 9.88 25.54
C THR A 464 -24.78 10.55 24.55
N PHE A 465 -25.22 11.66 23.93
CA PHE A 465 -24.50 12.35 22.86
C PHE A 465 -23.91 13.69 23.30
N GLU A 466 -22.86 14.14 22.62
CA GLU A 466 -22.47 15.55 22.63
C GLU A 466 -23.48 16.42 21.88
N GLU A 467 -23.54 17.70 22.22
CA GLU A 467 -24.33 18.70 21.50
C GLU A 467 -23.85 18.77 20.05
N ASN A 468 -24.76 18.55 19.10
CA ASN A 468 -24.44 18.47 17.68
C ASN A 468 -25.54 19.09 16.82
N SER A 469 -25.11 19.81 15.78
CA SER A 469 -25.98 20.62 14.91
C SER A 469 -26.95 19.80 14.05
N PHE A 470 -26.69 18.50 13.85
CA PHE A 470 -27.61 17.59 13.14
C PHE A 470 -28.86 17.30 13.98
N ALA A 471 -28.68 16.86 15.23
CA ALA A 471 -29.80 16.63 16.14
C ALA A 471 -30.51 17.95 16.53
N GLU A 472 -29.77 19.05 16.68
CA GLU A 472 -30.36 20.38 16.88
C GLU A 472 -31.28 20.77 15.70
N ALA A 473 -30.79 20.70 14.46
CA ALA A 473 -31.57 21.07 13.27
C ALA A 473 -32.80 20.17 13.06
N ILE A 474 -32.69 18.85 13.28
CA ILE A 474 -33.84 17.94 13.20
C ILE A 474 -34.87 18.26 14.28
N THR A 475 -34.45 18.47 15.53
CA THR A 475 -35.39 18.69 16.64
C THR A 475 -36.01 20.09 16.62
N GLU A 476 -35.28 21.12 16.15
CA GLU A 476 -35.86 22.44 15.85
C GLU A 476 -36.89 22.34 14.71
N PHE A 477 -36.58 21.62 13.62
CA PHE A 477 -37.53 21.39 12.53
C PHE A 477 -38.81 20.70 13.01
N GLN A 478 -38.70 19.62 13.80
CA GLN A 478 -39.84 18.92 14.39
C GLN A 478 -40.69 19.86 15.26
N ALA A 479 -40.04 20.63 16.15
CA ALA A 479 -40.70 21.58 17.02
C ALA A 479 -41.41 22.70 16.24
N GLY A 480 -40.76 23.26 15.21
CA GLY A 480 -41.32 24.28 14.34
C GLY A 480 -42.51 23.77 13.50
N VAL A 481 -42.45 22.53 13.01
CA VAL A 481 -43.56 21.89 12.30
C VAL A 481 -44.76 21.65 13.22
N VAL A 482 -44.55 21.26 14.48
CA VAL A 482 -45.62 21.07 15.47
C VAL A 482 -46.19 22.39 16.00
N ALA A 483 -45.35 23.43 16.14
CA ALA A 483 -45.76 24.75 16.62
C ALA A 483 -46.41 25.65 15.55
N ASN A 484 -46.37 25.27 14.27
CA ASN A 484 -46.98 26.03 13.18
C ASN A 484 -48.52 25.99 13.28
N GLN A 485 -49.14 27.18 13.36
CA GLN A 485 -50.60 27.33 13.45
C GLN A 485 -51.36 26.69 12.28
N GLY A 486 -50.76 26.61 11.09
CA GLY A 486 -51.35 25.88 9.94
C GLY A 486 -51.54 24.39 10.19
N ASN A 487 -50.82 23.82 11.17
CA ASN A 487 -50.88 22.41 11.54
C ASN A 487 -51.73 22.16 12.82
N GLU A 488 -52.45 23.15 13.34
CA GLU A 488 -53.32 22.96 14.51
C GLU A 488 -54.39 21.86 14.31
N ALA A 489 -54.85 21.68 13.07
CA ALA A 489 -55.78 20.61 12.66
C ALA A 489 -55.11 19.24 12.42
N ALA A 490 -53.79 19.11 12.57
CA ALA A 490 -53.04 17.90 12.27
C ALA A 490 -52.47 17.21 13.53
N THR A 491 -52.59 15.89 13.61
CA THR A 491 -51.79 15.03 14.48
C THR A 491 -50.52 14.67 13.75
N ILE A 492 -49.39 15.15 14.28
CA ILE A 492 -48.06 14.99 13.70
C ILE A 492 -47.27 14.00 14.55
N THR A 493 -46.63 13.03 13.91
CA THR A 493 -45.72 12.08 14.55
C THR A 493 -44.46 11.91 13.72
N PHE A 494 -43.30 11.98 14.38
CA PHE A 494 -41.99 11.65 13.81
C PHE A 494 -41.51 10.33 14.40
N SER A 495 -40.84 9.51 13.61
CA SER A 495 -40.23 8.26 14.05
C SER A 495 -38.97 8.00 13.22
N HIS A 496 -37.86 7.69 13.89
CA HIS A 496 -36.60 7.29 13.28
C HIS A 496 -36.34 5.84 13.70
N ALA A 497 -35.99 4.98 12.75
CA ALA A 497 -35.57 3.60 12.99
C ALA A 497 -34.14 3.41 12.48
N ALA A 498 -33.33 2.63 13.18
CA ALA A 498 -32.01 2.22 12.72
C ALA A 498 -32.13 0.98 11.82
N GLU A 499 -31.41 0.96 10.71
CA GLU A 499 -31.28 -0.22 9.85
C GLU A 499 -30.00 -0.97 10.25
N GLU A 500 -30.15 -1.99 11.11
CA GLU A 500 -29.03 -2.65 11.82
C GLU A 500 -28.00 -3.30 10.86
N ASP A 501 -28.47 -3.95 9.79
CA ASP A 501 -27.67 -4.52 8.68
C ASP A 501 -26.83 -3.49 7.91
N ARG A 502 -27.08 -2.19 8.15
CA ARG A 502 -26.43 -1.06 7.45
C ARG A 502 -25.53 -0.25 8.39
N THR A 503 -25.19 -0.84 9.53
CA THR A 503 -24.16 -0.35 10.44
C THR A 503 -22.80 -0.87 10.00
N GLN A 504 -21.78 -0.02 9.97
CA GLN A 504 -20.39 -0.38 9.67
C GLN A 504 -19.47 0.32 10.67
N ALA A 505 -18.42 -0.36 11.14
CA ALA A 505 -17.55 0.17 12.18
C ALA A 505 -16.07 -0.15 11.94
N LEU A 506 -15.21 0.85 12.18
CA LEU A 506 -13.75 0.75 12.10
C LEU A 506 -13.12 1.31 13.37
N LEU A 507 -12.09 0.65 13.91
CA LEU A 507 -11.35 1.16 15.07
C LEU A 507 -10.63 2.48 14.75
N SER A 508 -10.60 3.40 15.71
CA SER A 508 -9.76 4.60 15.70
C SER A 508 -8.49 4.39 16.54
N GLY A 509 -7.45 5.20 16.28
CA GLY A 509 -6.12 5.05 16.90
C GLY A 509 -6.04 5.31 18.41
N ASP A 510 -7.14 5.77 19.02
CA ASP A 510 -7.36 5.94 20.46
C ASP A 510 -8.06 4.73 21.12
N GLY A 511 -8.46 3.72 20.34
CA GLY A 511 -9.20 2.54 20.81
C GLY A 511 -10.73 2.69 20.80
N GLY A 512 -11.26 3.85 20.37
CA GLY A 512 -12.67 4.00 20.01
C GLY A 512 -13.00 3.37 18.65
N ALA A 513 -14.18 3.70 18.12
CA ALA A 513 -14.57 3.33 16.77
C ALA A 513 -15.31 4.45 16.03
N MET A 514 -15.02 4.57 14.74
CA MET A 514 -15.85 5.28 13.77
C MET A 514 -16.99 4.36 13.33
N VAL A 515 -18.21 4.74 13.68
CA VAL A 515 -19.45 4.01 13.38
C VAL A 515 -20.27 4.79 12.36
N PHE A 516 -20.48 4.17 11.21
CA PHE A 516 -21.43 4.62 10.19
C PHE A 516 -22.74 3.86 10.38
N GLY A 517 -23.86 4.57 10.24
CA GLY A 517 -25.19 3.98 10.32
C GLY A 517 -26.16 4.64 9.34
N TYR A 518 -27.27 3.97 9.09
CA TYR A 518 -28.37 4.49 8.29
C TYR A 518 -29.68 4.39 9.07
N LEU A 519 -30.45 5.47 9.03
CA LEU A 519 -31.74 5.62 9.68
C LEU A 519 -32.82 5.86 8.62
N THR A 520 -34.00 5.28 8.86
CA THR A 520 -35.23 5.62 8.14
C THR A 520 -36.11 6.51 9.03
N HIS A 521 -36.41 7.71 8.56
CA HIS A 521 -37.21 8.70 9.28
C HIS A 521 -38.57 8.91 8.59
N THR A 522 -39.64 8.52 9.29
CA THR A 522 -41.03 8.73 8.87
C THR A 522 -41.63 9.93 9.59
N TYR A 523 -42.06 10.94 8.83
CA TYR A 523 -42.95 12.01 9.27
C TYR A 523 -44.36 11.71 8.77
N THR A 524 -45.29 11.45 9.69
CA THR A 524 -46.72 11.26 9.40
C THR A 524 -47.51 12.47 9.90
N SER A 525 -48.43 12.98 9.07
CA SER A 525 -49.37 14.04 9.44
C SER A 525 -50.80 13.62 9.08
N LEU A 526 -51.67 13.49 10.09
CA LEU A 526 -53.07 13.03 9.95
C LEU A 526 -54.06 14.12 10.43
N PRO A 527 -55.20 14.33 9.76
CA PRO A 527 -56.26 15.21 10.27
C PRO A 527 -56.75 14.77 11.67
N LYS A 528 -56.98 15.72 12.58
CA LYS A 528 -57.46 15.46 13.96
C LYS A 528 -58.95 15.11 14.01
N SER A 529 -59.76 15.76 13.18
CA SER A 529 -61.23 15.65 13.18
C SER A 529 -61.77 15.23 11.81
N PRO A 530 -62.93 14.56 11.72
CA PRO A 530 -63.58 14.29 10.45
C PRO A 530 -63.94 15.59 9.72
N GLY A 531 -63.30 15.85 8.58
CA GLY A 531 -63.46 17.08 7.79
C GLY A 531 -62.29 18.06 7.90
N ASP A 532 -61.35 17.85 8.81
CA ASP A 532 -60.05 18.54 8.78
C ASP A 532 -59.23 18.05 7.58
N THR A 533 -58.35 18.89 7.04
CA THR A 533 -57.49 18.53 5.89
C THR A 533 -56.07 19.07 6.05
N ILE A 534 -55.09 18.38 5.48
CA ILE A 534 -53.68 18.80 5.45
C ILE A 534 -53.44 19.59 4.17
N ASP A 535 -53.02 20.86 4.27
CA ASP A 535 -52.58 21.66 3.12
C ASP A 535 -51.13 21.29 2.76
N LEU A 536 -50.87 21.13 1.47
CA LEU A 536 -49.55 20.81 0.90
C LEU A 536 -49.04 21.93 -0.03
N LYS A 537 -49.85 22.96 -0.31
CA LYS A 537 -49.55 23.99 -1.31
C LYS A 537 -48.21 24.69 -1.11
N GLY A 538 -47.44 24.79 -2.20
CA GLY A 538 -46.13 25.43 -2.20
C GLY A 538 -45.01 24.62 -1.56
N THR A 539 -45.31 23.43 -1.00
CA THR A 539 -44.31 22.50 -0.48
C THR A 539 -43.89 21.48 -1.54
N VAL A 540 -42.71 20.87 -1.35
CA VAL A 540 -42.25 19.74 -2.18
C VAL A 540 -43.24 18.56 -2.17
N TYR A 541 -44.07 18.42 -1.14
CA TYR A 541 -45.09 17.38 -1.05
C TYR A 541 -46.21 17.56 -2.08
N GLN A 542 -46.54 18.79 -2.48
CA GLN A 542 -47.47 19.05 -3.59
C GLN A 542 -46.86 18.53 -4.91
N SER A 543 -45.59 18.84 -5.16
CA SER A 543 -44.82 18.39 -6.33
C SER A 543 -44.76 16.85 -6.42
N LEU A 544 -44.52 16.18 -5.29
CA LEU A 544 -44.42 14.71 -5.20
C LEU A 544 -45.77 13.99 -5.32
N THR A 545 -46.78 14.44 -4.58
CA THR A 545 -48.10 13.76 -4.52
C THR A 545 -49.06 14.16 -5.64
N GLY A 546 -48.78 15.27 -6.33
CA GLY A 546 -49.67 15.84 -7.34
C GLY A 546 -50.96 16.43 -6.77
N LYS A 547 -51.04 16.70 -5.46
CA LYS A 547 -52.21 17.29 -4.81
C LYS A 547 -51.86 18.47 -3.92
N ASP A 548 -52.77 19.44 -3.94
CA ASP A 548 -52.77 20.61 -3.06
C ASP A 548 -53.13 20.27 -1.60
N VAL A 549 -53.96 19.25 -1.37
CA VAL A 549 -54.61 18.98 -0.06
C VAL A 549 -54.82 17.47 0.14
N SER A 550 -54.76 17.00 1.39
CA SER A 550 -55.13 15.63 1.79
C SER A 550 -56.20 15.57 2.88
N GLU A 551 -57.29 14.83 2.63
CA GLU A 551 -58.38 14.55 3.57
C GLU A 551 -58.10 13.40 4.55
N LYS A 552 -56.99 12.67 4.34
CA LYS A 552 -56.61 11.50 5.16
C LYS A 552 -55.23 11.61 5.80
N GLY A 553 -54.46 12.63 5.41
CA GLY A 553 -53.06 12.79 5.81
C GLY A 553 -52.05 12.34 4.77
N ILE A 554 -50.79 12.36 5.18
CA ILE A 554 -49.61 12.10 4.35
C ILE A 554 -48.54 11.41 5.20
N ASP A 555 -47.82 10.48 4.57
CA ASP A 555 -46.55 9.93 5.06
C ASP A 555 -45.41 10.49 4.22
N VAL A 556 -44.34 10.90 4.88
CA VAL A 556 -43.13 11.45 4.26
C VAL A 556 -41.94 10.67 4.81
N ASN A 557 -41.14 10.09 3.92
CA ASN A 557 -40.02 9.24 4.30
C ASN A 557 -38.70 9.89 3.90
N TYR A 558 -37.83 10.08 4.88
CA TYR A 558 -36.45 10.52 4.74
C TYR A 558 -35.51 9.35 4.98
N GLY A 559 -34.40 9.34 4.25
CA GLY A 559 -33.23 8.55 4.58
C GLY A 559 -32.20 9.45 5.24
N GLU A 560 -31.52 8.93 6.26
CA GLU A 560 -30.51 9.66 7.02
C GLU A 560 -29.27 8.78 7.21
N ALA A 561 -28.14 9.19 6.65
CA ALA A 561 -26.84 8.58 6.93
C ALA A 561 -26.15 9.35 8.06
N VAL A 562 -25.60 8.64 9.04
CA VAL A 562 -24.85 9.21 10.17
C VAL A 562 -23.46 8.61 10.26
N MET A 563 -22.49 9.42 10.67
CA MET A 563 -21.14 8.99 11.05
C MET A 563 -20.84 9.54 12.44
N MET A 564 -20.51 8.64 13.35
CA MET A 564 -20.32 8.91 14.77
C MET A 564 -18.99 8.33 15.25
N TYR A 565 -18.42 8.92 16.29
CA TYR A 565 -17.35 8.31 17.08
C TYR A 565 -17.93 7.77 18.38
N VAL A 566 -17.72 6.47 18.62
CA VAL A 566 -18.04 5.80 19.88
C VAL A 566 -16.72 5.65 20.66
N PRO A 567 -16.63 6.19 21.89
CA PRO A 567 -15.39 6.14 22.67
C PRO A 567 -15.06 4.72 23.18
N PRO A 568 -13.80 4.47 23.59
CA PRO A 568 -13.40 3.21 24.21
C PRO A 568 -14.12 2.98 25.55
N ALA A 569 -14.24 1.70 25.93
CA ALA A 569 -14.85 1.27 27.18
C ALA A 569 -14.13 1.86 28.40
N GLY A 570 -14.88 2.56 29.25
CA GLY A 570 -14.35 3.20 30.46
C GLY A 570 -13.80 4.61 30.25
N SER A 571 -14.00 5.23 29.08
CA SER A 571 -13.94 6.70 28.99
C SER A 571 -15.19 7.34 29.62
N ASP A 572 -15.04 8.57 30.12
CA ASP A 572 -16.13 9.46 30.52
C ASP A 572 -16.69 10.28 29.32
N ASP A 573 -16.08 10.14 28.13
CA ASP A 573 -16.51 10.81 26.89
C ASP A 573 -17.90 10.33 26.42
N LYS A 574 -18.59 11.19 25.66
CA LYS A 574 -19.88 10.87 25.03
C LYS A 574 -19.72 10.40 23.58
N ILE A 575 -20.80 9.87 23.01
CA ILE A 575 -20.85 9.55 21.58
C ILE A 575 -20.92 10.87 20.79
N ARG A 576 -20.04 11.05 19.81
CA ARG A 576 -19.92 12.28 19.02
C ARG A 576 -20.46 12.08 17.62
N VAL A 577 -21.46 12.84 17.21
CA VAL A 577 -21.91 12.87 15.80
C VAL A 577 -20.95 13.76 15.02
N ILE A 578 -20.23 13.19 14.05
CA ILE A 578 -19.16 13.87 13.32
C ILE A 578 -19.58 14.25 11.91
N GLY A 579 -20.45 13.47 11.27
CA GLY A 579 -21.00 13.78 9.96
C GLY A 579 -22.39 13.21 9.77
N ALA A 580 -23.16 13.83 8.86
CA ALA A 580 -24.49 13.36 8.50
C ALA A 580 -24.86 13.71 7.05
N ALA A 581 -25.89 13.04 6.53
CA ALA A 581 -26.61 13.43 5.32
C ALA A 581 -28.08 13.02 5.46
N GLN A 582 -29.01 13.92 5.11
CA GLN A 582 -30.45 13.67 5.10
C GLN A 582 -31.00 13.91 3.69
N GLN A 583 -31.89 13.05 3.20
CA GLN A 583 -32.56 13.24 1.92
C GLN A 583 -34.01 12.74 1.97
N LEU A 584 -34.92 13.54 1.43
CA LEU A 584 -36.31 13.14 1.19
C LEU A 584 -36.35 12.03 0.12
N LEU A 585 -36.93 10.89 0.44
CA LEU A 585 -37.03 9.73 -0.46
C LEU A 585 -38.40 9.65 -1.13
N SER A 586 -39.48 9.89 -0.37
CA SER A 586 -40.85 9.82 -0.87
C SER A 586 -41.84 10.62 -0.02
N ALA A 587 -42.97 10.99 -0.61
CA ALA A 587 -44.15 11.51 0.09
C ALA A 587 -45.41 10.88 -0.52
N THR A 588 -46.25 10.27 0.32
CA THR A 588 -47.35 9.38 -0.09
C THR A 588 -48.62 9.71 0.67
N LEU A 589 -49.75 9.81 -0.05
CA LEU A 589 -51.07 10.04 0.55
C LEU A 589 -51.69 8.73 1.06
N ARG A 590 -52.42 8.80 2.18
CA ARG A 590 -53.16 7.65 2.75
C ARG A 590 -54.53 7.39 2.10
#